data_AF-A0A960MJ37-F1
#
_entry.id   AF-A0A960MJ37-F1
#
_cell.length_a   1.000
_cell.length_b   1.000
_cell.length_c   1.000
_cell.angle_alpha   90.00
_cell.angle_beta   90.00
_cell.angle_gamma   90.00
#
_symmetry.space_group_name_H-M   'P 1'
#
loop_
_entity.id
_entity.type
_entity.pdbx_description
1 polymer ?
#
loop_
_entity_poly.entity_id
_entity_poly.type
_entity_poly.pdbx_seq_one_letter_code
_entity_poly.pdbx_strand_id
1 'polypeptide(L)'
;MKTLLILAAVGQLAIAVINLRLDQLLNWRPILARLPLLLQEVFTVHKWFISLTLAIFGILTLRFAGDLAASANDLSRWLAAGIGAFWAVRTAIQWLY
;
A
#
# COMPACT_ATOMS: atom_id res chain seq x y z
N MET A 1 -0.31 12.05 18.23
CA MET A 1 0.25 11.83 16.88
C MET A 1 0.77 10.40 16.67
N LYS A 2 1.60 9.84 17.57
CA LYS A 2 2.12 8.46 17.46
C LYS A 2 1.03 7.39 17.24
N THR A 3 -0.08 7.47 17.97
CA THR A 3 -1.21 6.52 17.82
C THR A 3 -1.84 6.55 16.42
N LEU A 4 -1.94 7.74 15.80
CA LEU A 4 -2.48 7.88 14.44
C LEU A 4 -1.55 7.25 13.40
N LEU A 5 -0.23 7.37 13.56
CA LEU A 5 0.75 6.73 12.68
C LEU A 5 0.70 5.20 12.79
N ILE A 6 0.51 4.67 14.01
CA ILE A 6 0.33 3.24 14.22
C ILE A 6 -0.95 2.75 13.54
N LEU A 7 -2.08 3.47 13.69
CA LEU A 7 -3.34 3.13 13.01
C LEU A 7 -3.18 3.17 11.49
N ALA A 8 -2.52 4.20 10.95
CA ALA A 8 -2.24 4.30 9.52
C ALA A 8 -1.41 3.11 9.03
N ALA A 9 -0.36 2.75 9.76
CA ALA A 9 0.51 1.64 9.40
C ALA A 9 -0.23 0.28 9.46
N VAL A 10 -1.02 0.05 10.51
CA VAL A 10 -1.87 -1.14 10.61
C VAL A 10 -2.88 -1.19 9.46
N GLY A 11 -3.48 -0.06 9.10
CA GLY A 11 -4.36 0.06 7.93
C GLY A 11 -3.64 -0.30 6.62
N GLN A 12 -2.43 0.21 6.41
CA GLN A 12 -1.62 -0.12 5.23
C GLN A 12 -1.31 -1.61 5.14
N LEU A 13 -0.95 -2.23 6.28
CA LEU A 13 -0.70 -3.68 6.34
C LEU A 13 -1.97 -4.49 6.07
N ALA A 14 -3.11 -4.08 6.63
CA ALA A 14 -4.39 -4.72 6.36
C ALA A 14 -4.75 -4.65 4.87
N ILE A 15 -4.58 -3.49 4.23
CA ILE A 15 -4.80 -3.32 2.79
C ILE A 15 -3.85 -4.19 1.98
N ALA A 16 -2.58 -4.31 2.37
CA ALA A 16 -1.62 -5.20 1.70
C ALA A 16 -2.09 -6.67 1.72
N VAL A 17 -2.57 -7.16 2.87
CA VAL A 17 -3.08 -8.52 3.02
C VAL A 17 -4.36 -8.74 2.21
N ILE A 18 -5.31 -7.80 2.30
CA ILE A 18 -6.56 -7.86 1.53
C ILE A 18 -6.26 -7.86 0.03
N ASN A 19 -5.34 -7.01 -0.43
CA ASN A 19 -4.96 -6.91 -1.84
C ASN A 19 -4.37 -8.22 -2.36
N LEU A 20 -3.52 -8.91 -1.59
CA LEU A 20 -3.01 -10.24 -1.96
C LEU A 20 -4.09 -11.31 -2.07
N ARG A 21 -5.16 -11.20 -1.28
CA ARG A 21 -6.29 -12.15 -1.20
C ARG A 21 -7.48 -11.73 -2.06
N LEU A 22 -7.42 -10.60 -2.75
CA LEU A 22 -8.55 -10.01 -3.46
C LEU A 22 -9.11 -10.94 -4.55
N ASP A 23 -8.23 -11.66 -5.24
CA ASP A 23 -8.59 -12.65 -6.26
C ASP A 23 -9.40 -13.82 -5.69
N GLN A 24 -9.15 -14.18 -4.43
CA GLN A 24 -9.86 -15.23 -3.71
C GLN A 24 -11.18 -14.72 -3.13
N LEU A 25 -11.17 -13.50 -2.57
CA LEU A 25 -12.35 -12.90 -1.94
C LEU A 25 -13.45 -12.58 -2.96
N LEU A 26 -13.09 -12.09 -4.14
CA LEU A 26 -14.05 -11.67 -5.17
C LEU A 26 -14.29 -12.73 -6.24
N ASN A 27 -13.71 -13.93 -6.10
CA ASN A 27 -13.78 -15.00 -7.11
C ASN A 27 -13.44 -14.48 -8.52
N TRP A 28 -12.41 -13.65 -8.66
CA TRP A 28 -12.04 -13.06 -9.96
C TRP A 28 -11.30 -14.03 -10.89
N ARG A 29 -10.97 -15.23 -10.41
CA ARG A 29 -10.32 -16.28 -11.22
C ARG A 29 -10.97 -16.52 -12.60
N PRO A 30 -12.31 -16.66 -12.73
CA PRO A 30 -12.95 -16.89 -14.03
C PRO A 30 -12.92 -15.66 -14.94
N ILE A 31 -12.85 -14.45 -14.36
CA ILE A 31 -12.81 -13.18 -15.09
C ILE A 31 -11.38 -12.95 -15.61
N LEU A 32 -10.38 -13.13 -14.75
CA LEU A 32 -8.96 -13.01 -15.10
C LEU A 32 -8.56 -14.04 -16.15
N ALA A 33 -9.09 -15.27 -16.08
CA ALA A 33 -8.82 -16.31 -17.08
C ALA A 33 -9.32 -15.97 -18.49
N ARG A 34 -10.27 -15.03 -18.64
CA ARG A 34 -10.77 -14.54 -19.94
C ARG A 34 -9.93 -13.40 -20.51
N LEU A 35 -9.00 -12.85 -19.73
CA LEU A 35 -8.12 -11.77 -20.18
C LEU A 35 -6.94 -12.33 -21.00
N PRO A 36 -6.34 -11.52 -21.89
CA PRO A 36 -5.08 -11.87 -22.53
C PRO A 36 -4.00 -12.20 -21.51
N LEU A 37 -3.11 -13.14 -21.83
CA LEU A 37 -2.04 -13.61 -20.92
C LEU A 37 -1.21 -12.46 -20.34
N LEU A 38 -0.90 -11.46 -21.17
CA LEU A 38 -0.14 -10.28 -20.76
C LEU A 38 -0.85 -9.48 -19.66
N LEU A 39 -2.18 -9.35 -19.70
CA LEU A 39 -2.94 -8.66 -18.65
C LEU A 39 -2.97 -9.47 -17.35
N GLN A 40 -3.02 -10.80 -17.42
CA GLN A 40 -3.00 -11.67 -16.24
C GLN A 40 -1.66 -11.57 -15.49
N GLU A 41 -0.55 -11.54 -16.24
CA GLU A 41 0.79 -11.34 -15.70
C GLU A 41 0.93 -9.96 -15.07
N VAL A 42 0.53 -8.90 -15.78
CA VAL A 42 0.55 -7.53 -15.26
C VAL A 42 -0.28 -7.43 -13.97
N PHE A 43 -1.49 -8.00 -13.93
CA PHE A 43 -2.32 -8.00 -12.73
C PHE A 43 -1.64 -8.71 -11.56
N THR A 44 -1.00 -9.86 -11.82
CA THR A 44 -0.29 -10.64 -10.80
C THR A 44 0.90 -9.88 -10.24
N VAL A 45 1.77 -9.34 -11.11
CA VAL A 45 2.93 -8.54 -10.72
C VAL A 45 2.49 -7.29 -9.97
N HIS A 46 1.46 -6.59 -10.47
CA HIS A 46 0.95 -5.36 -9.85
C HIS A 46 0.36 -5.61 -8.46
N LYS A 47 -0.39 -6.71 -8.28
CA LYS A 47 -0.92 -7.12 -6.98
C LYS A 47 0.21 -7.33 -5.97
N TRP A 48 1.26 -8.05 -6.35
CA TRP A 48 2.44 -8.27 -5.51
C TRP A 48 3.19 -6.98 -5.22
N PHE A 49 3.40 -6.14 -6.24
CA PHE A 49 4.10 -4.87 -6.13
C PHE A 49 3.42 -3.95 -5.10
N ILE A 50 2.12 -3.69 -5.23
CA ILE A 50 1.38 -2.85 -4.27
C ILE A 50 1.47 -3.42 -2.85
N SER A 51 1.30 -4.73 -2.72
CA SER A 51 1.28 -5.38 -1.41
C SER A 51 2.65 -5.31 -0.72
N LEU A 52 3.73 -5.51 -1.47
CA LEU A 52 5.10 -5.37 -0.97
C LEU A 52 5.40 -3.91 -0.58
N THR A 53 5.04 -2.94 -1.42
CA THR A 53 5.22 -1.51 -1.12
C THR A 53 4.48 -1.09 0.14
N LEU A 54 3.20 -1.49 0.28
CA LEU A 54 2.42 -1.21 1.48
C LEU A 54 2.98 -1.90 2.72
N ALA A 55 3.49 -3.13 2.59
CA ALA A 55 4.16 -3.82 3.67
C ALA A 55 5.40 -3.06 4.16
N ILE A 56 6.27 -2.62 3.23
CA ILE A 56 7.45 -1.83 3.54
C ILE A 56 7.06 -0.52 4.24
N PHE A 57 6.10 0.22 3.69
CA PHE A 57 5.64 1.49 4.28
C PHE A 57 5.01 1.30 5.66
N GLY A 58 4.19 0.26 5.84
CA GLY A 58 3.60 -0.06 7.13
C GLY A 58 4.65 -0.43 8.18
N ILE A 59 5.61 -1.30 7.82
CA ILE A 59 6.69 -1.72 8.72
C ILE A 59 7.57 -0.52 9.11
N LEU A 60 7.96 0.32 8.15
CA LEU A 60 8.76 1.52 8.41
C LEU A 60 8.00 2.50 9.31
N THR A 61 6.71 2.74 9.03
CA THR A 61 5.88 3.63 9.84
C THR A 61 5.70 3.11 11.26
N LEU A 62 5.54 1.79 11.46
CA LEU A 62 5.48 1.18 12.79
C LEU A 62 6.82 1.29 13.53
N ARG A 63 7.93 0.92 12.88
CA ARG A 63 9.25 0.85 13.50
C ARG A 63 9.74 2.22 13.97
N PHE A 64 9.44 3.25 13.19
CA PHE A 64 9.87 4.64 13.43
C PHE A 64 8.72 5.55 13.88
N ALA A 65 7.56 5.01 14.30
CA ALA A 65 6.39 5.81 14.70
C ALA A 65 6.71 6.86 15.78
N GLY A 66 7.64 6.55 16.69
CA GLY A 66 8.12 7.49 17.70
C GLY A 66 8.87 8.68 17.09
N ASP A 67 9.84 8.39 16.22
CA ASP A 67 10.70 9.39 15.59
C ASP A 67 9.95 10.24 14.56
N LEU A 68 9.01 9.62 13.83
CA LEU A 68 8.08 10.31 12.93
C LEU A 68 7.15 11.25 13.69
N ALA A 69 6.59 10.81 14.82
CA ALA A 69 5.71 11.65 15.63
C ALA A 69 6.46 12.82 16.29
N ALA A 70 7.72 12.61 16.66
CA ALA A 70 8.57 13.65 17.23
C ALA A 70 9.18 14.58 16.16
N SER A 71 9.03 14.27 14.86
CA SER A 71 9.76 14.94 13.76
C SER A 71 11.26 15.08 14.06
N ALA A 72 11.85 14.07 14.69
CA ALA A 72 13.18 14.16 15.29
C ALA A 72 14.31 14.34 14.25
N ASN A 73 14.05 14.03 12.97
CA ASN A 73 15.00 14.14 11.87
C ASN A 73 14.27 14.42 10.55
N ASP A 74 14.91 15.16 9.64
CA ASP A 74 14.39 15.45 8.30
C ASP A 74 14.07 14.18 7.50
N LEU A 75 14.82 13.10 7.72
CA LEU A 75 14.51 11.79 7.12
C LEU A 75 13.09 11.31 7.46
N SER A 76 12.64 11.52 8.69
CA SER A 76 11.30 11.11 9.13
C SER A 76 10.20 11.93 8.45
N ARG A 77 10.46 13.23 8.23
CA ARG A 77 9.55 14.13 7.52
C ARG A 77 9.44 13.76 6.05
N TRP A 78 10.57 13.50 5.39
CA TRP A 78 10.62 13.06 3.99
C TRP A 78 9.99 11.69 3.80
N LEU A 79 10.19 10.75 4.73
CA LEU A 79 9.55 9.44 4.68
C LEU A 79 8.02 9.56 4.79
N ALA A 80 7.53 10.33 5.76
CA ALA A 80 6.09 10.56 5.93
C ALA A 80 5.48 11.27 4.71
N ALA A 81 6.17 12.30 4.18
CA ALA A 81 5.76 13.01 2.97
C ALA A 81 5.74 12.10 1.74
N GLY A 82 6.75 11.23 1.57
CA GLY A 82 6.81 10.28 0.47
C GLY A 82 5.69 9.24 0.51
N ILE A 83 5.39 8.69 1.69
CA ILE A 83 4.26 7.76 1.88
C ILE A 83 2.93 8.48 1.59
N GLY A 84 2.78 9.71 2.07
CA GLY A 84 1.59 10.54 1.80
C GLY A 84 1.42 10.85 0.30
N ALA A 85 2.50 11.24 -0.38
CA ALA A 85 2.50 11.52 -1.81
C ALA A 85 2.13 10.28 -2.63
N PHE A 86 2.68 9.10 -2.28
CA PHE A 86 2.31 7.85 -2.92
C PHE A 86 0.81 7.59 -2.82
N TRP A 87 0.22 7.76 -1.64
CA TRP A 87 -1.23 7.59 -1.45
C TRP A 87 -2.05 8.65 -2.19
N ALA A 88 -1.60 9.90 -2.21
CA ALA A 88 -2.28 10.97 -2.93
C ALA A 88 -2.30 10.70 -4.43
N VAL A 89 -1.15 10.37 -5.02
CA VAL A 89 -1.03 10.02 -6.45
C VAL A 89 -1.86 8.78 -6.77
N ARG A 90 -1.76 7.73 -5.95
CA ARG A 90 -2.56 6.51 -6.12
C ARG A 90 -4.06 6.83 -6.14
N THR A 91 -4.53 7.62 -5.18
CA THR A 91 -5.95 7.97 -5.06
C THR A 91 -6.40 8.86 -6.22
N ALA A 92 -5.57 9.81 -6.65
CA ALA A 92 -5.85 10.65 -7.79
C ALA A 92 -5.99 9.81 -9.07
N ILE A 93 -5.08 8.87 -9.33
CA ILE A 93 -5.16 7.98 -10.49
C ILE A 93 -6.45 7.16 -10.44
N GLN A 94 -6.80 6.57 -9.29
CA GLN A 94 -8.01 5.76 -9.13
C GLN A 94 -9.32 6.56 -9.31
N TRP A 95 -9.29 7.87 -9.07
CA TRP A 95 -10.47 8.72 -9.22
C TRP A 95 -10.61 9.31 -10.63
N LEU A 96 -9.48 9.48 -11.31
CA LEU A 96 -9.43 10.03 -12.67
C LEU A 96 -9.60 8.98 -13.77
N TYR A 97 -9.36 7.69 -13.48
CA TYR A 97 -9.45 6.55 -14.40
C TYR A 97 -10.27 5.42 -13.79
#